data_AF-A0A819FD75-F1
#
_entry.id   AF-A0A819FD75-F1
#
_cell.length_a   1.000
_cell.length_b   1.000
_cell.length_c   1.000
_cell.angle_alpha   90.00
_cell.angle_beta   90.00
_cell.angle_gamma   90.00
#
_symmetry.space_group_name_H-M   'P 1'
#
loop_
_entity.id
_entity.type
_entity.pdbx_description
1 polymer ?
#
loop_
_entity_poly.entity_id
_entity_poly.type
_entity_poly.pdbx_seq_one_letter_code
_entity_poly.pdbx_strand_id
1 'polypeptide(L)'
;MSQLPCTINGCKRASRALCHCCQQDLCISHLNEHNDLLNSQLNPLVDEINILGDRLKTLNIQEKTRNYHQKLEQWRIDCHQKIDLYFEQKYQQLNQLIEEKIEKQ
;
A
#
# COMPACT_ATOMS: atom_id res chain seq x y z
N MET A 1 -40.85 33.19 -11.88
CA MET A 1 -40.00 32.63 -10.79
C MET A 1 -40.66 31.34 -10.35
N SER A 2 -40.01 30.20 -10.57
CA SER A 2 -40.55 28.86 -10.31
C SER A 2 -40.87 28.68 -8.81
N GLN A 3 -42.13 28.38 -8.50
CA GLN A 3 -42.67 28.19 -7.15
C GLN A 3 -42.63 26.71 -6.73
N LEU A 4 -41.54 26.00 -7.03
CA LEU A 4 -41.45 24.60 -6.64
C LEU A 4 -41.43 24.50 -5.10
N PRO A 5 -42.16 23.55 -4.49
CA PRO A 5 -42.09 23.33 -3.06
C PRO A 5 -40.70 22.80 -2.69
N CYS A 6 -40.28 23.05 -1.44
CA CYS A 6 -39.09 22.38 -0.92
C CYS A 6 -39.33 20.86 -0.88
N THR A 7 -38.34 20.11 -1.36
CA THR A 7 -38.36 18.64 -1.48
C THR A 7 -38.39 17.93 -0.12
N ILE A 8 -37.98 18.61 0.95
CA ILE A 8 -37.98 18.05 2.31
C ILE A 8 -39.40 17.83 2.81
N ASN A 9 -39.71 16.58 3.17
CA ASN A 9 -41.02 16.18 3.68
C ASN A 9 -41.48 17.05 4.86
N GLY A 10 -42.70 17.57 4.77
CA GLY A 10 -43.29 18.45 5.79
C GLY A 10 -42.89 19.93 5.67
N CYS A 11 -42.01 20.29 4.74
CA CYS A 11 -41.64 21.69 4.50
C CYS A 11 -42.70 22.40 3.65
N LYS A 12 -43.31 23.46 4.20
CA LYS A 12 -44.29 24.30 3.48
C LYS A 12 -43.64 25.47 2.71
N ARG A 13 -42.33 25.64 2.80
CA ARG A 13 -41.60 26.77 2.19
C ARG A 13 -41.33 26.48 0.71
N ALA A 14 -41.37 27.52 -0.12
CA ALA A 14 -40.95 27.43 -1.51
C ALA A 14 -39.43 27.19 -1.60
N SER A 15 -39.04 26.40 -2.60
CA SER A 15 -37.65 26.25 -3.04
C SER A 15 -37.06 27.61 -3.42
N ARG A 16 -35.79 27.79 -3.07
CA ARG A 16 -35.00 28.97 -3.41
C ARG A 16 -33.74 28.61 -4.18
N ALA A 17 -33.33 27.35 -4.15
CA ALA A 17 -32.18 26.84 -4.87
C ALA A 17 -32.34 25.33 -5.15
N LEU A 18 -31.78 24.89 -6.27
CA LEU A 18 -31.58 23.48 -6.58
C LEU A 18 -30.20 23.06 -6.08
N CYS A 19 -30.13 22.01 -5.27
CA CYS A 19 -28.85 21.38 -4.96
C CYS A 19 -28.44 20.48 -6.14
N HIS A 20 -27.34 20.81 -6.82
CA HIS A 20 -26.87 20.02 -7.96
C HIS A 20 -26.30 18.64 -7.58
N CYS A 21 -25.88 18.45 -6.32
CA CYS A 21 -25.33 17.18 -5.84
C CYS A 21 -26.42 16.11 -5.71
N CYS A 22 -27.58 16.46 -5.16
CA CYS A 22 -28.68 15.53 -4.90
C CYS A 22 -29.92 15.77 -5.78
N GLN A 23 -29.89 16.79 -6.64
CA GLN A 23 -30.98 17.21 -7.52
C GLN A 23 -32.28 17.54 -6.75
N GLN A 24 -32.14 18.12 -5.55
CA GLN A 24 -33.26 18.49 -4.69
C GLN A 24 -33.50 20.00 -4.67
N ASP A 25 -34.76 20.39 -4.83
CA ASP A 25 -35.24 21.75 -4.64
C ASP A 25 -35.36 22.08 -3.15
N LEU A 26 -34.55 23.00 -2.64
CA LEU A 26 -34.45 23.31 -1.21
C LEU A 26 -34.80 24.77 -0.91
N CYS A 27 -35.48 24.99 0.22
CA CYS A 27 -35.59 26.33 0.80
C CYS A 27 -34.27 26.72 1.49
N ILE A 28 -34.08 28.01 1.77
CA ILE A 28 -32.81 28.53 2.32
C ILE A 28 -32.40 27.82 3.63
N SER A 29 -33.35 27.53 4.52
CA SER A 29 -33.07 26.83 5.79
C SER A 29 -32.51 25.43 5.55
N HIS A 30 -33.21 24.61 4.75
CA HIS A 30 -32.77 23.26 4.48
C HIS A 30 -31.52 23.22 3.58
N LEU A 31 -31.28 24.26 2.76
CA LEU A 31 -30.02 24.40 2.05
C LEU A 31 -28.85 24.64 3.01
N ASN A 32 -29.04 25.49 4.02
CA ASN A 32 -28.02 25.73 5.05
C ASN A 32 -27.78 24.46 5.88
N GLU A 33 -28.83 23.80 6.36
CA GLU A 33 -28.70 22.52 7.09
C GLU A 33 -28.00 21.44 6.25
N HIS A 34 -28.34 21.36 4.96
CA HIS A 34 -27.70 20.44 4.02
C HIS A 34 -26.21 20.78 3.83
N ASN A 35 -25.86 22.05 3.75
CA ASN A 35 -24.48 22.49 3.65
C ASN A 35 -23.69 22.21 4.95
N ASP A 36 -24.31 22.45 6.11
CA ASP A 36 -23.70 22.17 7.41
C ASP A 36 -23.45 20.68 7.59
N LEU A 37 -24.40 19.82 7.17
CA LEU A 37 -24.22 18.38 7.17
C LEU A 37 -23.06 17.95 6.28
N LEU A 38 -22.99 18.46 5.05
CA LEU A 38 -21.88 18.16 4.13
C LEU A 38 -20.52 18.60 4.71
N ASN A 39 -20.45 19.81 5.27
CA ASN A 39 -19.25 20.31 5.92
C ASN A 39 -18.83 19.48 7.13
N SER A 40 -19.80 18.97 7.91
CA SER A 40 -19.53 18.09 9.05
C SER A 40 -18.93 16.74 8.64
N GLN A 41 -19.23 16.26 7.42
CA GLN A 41 -18.74 14.98 6.88
C GLN A 41 -17.38 15.12 6.19
N LEU A 42 -17.02 16.33 5.74
CA LEU A 42 -15.75 16.57 5.06
C LEU A 42 -14.54 16.32 5.96
N ASN A 43 -14.59 16.78 7.22
CA ASN A 43 -13.45 16.62 8.14
C ASN A 43 -13.11 15.13 8.42
N PRO A 44 -14.08 14.25 8.76
CA PRO A 44 -13.82 12.82 8.89
C PRO A 44 -13.23 12.18 7.63
N LEU A 45 -13.70 12.57 6.44
CA LEU A 45 -13.17 12.03 5.18
C LEU A 45 -11.71 12.43 4.95
N VAL A 46 -11.33 13.66 5.32
CA VAL A 46 -9.94 14.11 5.26
C VAL A 46 -9.07 13.29 6.21
N ASP A 47 -9.56 13.03 7.43
CA ASP A 47 -8.85 12.20 8.40
C ASP A 47 -8.68 10.76 7.89
N GLU A 48 -9.72 10.16 7.31
CA GLU A 48 -9.63 8.83 6.68
C GLU A 48 -8.63 8.78 5.53
N ILE A 49 -8.63 9.79 4.66
CA ILE A 49 -7.66 9.90 3.55
C ILE A 49 -6.24 10.01 4.10
N ASN A 50 -6.02 10.79 5.16
CA ASN A 50 -4.71 10.92 5.79
C ASN A 50 -4.24 9.59 6.39
N ILE A 51 -5.12 8.89 7.12
CA ILE A 51 -4.83 7.56 7.68
C ILE A 51 -4.46 6.56 6.57
N LEU A 52 -5.24 6.54 5.47
CA LEU A 52 -4.94 5.68 4.32
C LEU A 52 -3.62 6.05 3.66
N GLY A 53 -3.32 7.35 3.55
CA GLY A 53 -2.05 7.86 3.03
C GLY A 53 -0.85 7.40 3.88
N ASP A 54 -0.95 7.46 5.21
CA ASP A 54 0.11 7.01 6.10
C ASP A 54 0.25 5.47 6.10
N ARG A 55 -0.85 4.73 5.97
CA ARG A 55 -0.82 3.28 5.73
C ARG A 55 -0.12 2.92 4.42
N LEU A 56 -0.33 3.68 3.36
CA LEU A 56 0.37 3.49 2.09
C LEU A 56 1.87 3.80 2.21
N LYS A 57 2.27 4.84 2.95
CA LYS A 57 3.69 5.12 3.24
C LYS A 57 4.35 3.99 4.03
N THR A 58 3.64 3.40 4.99
CA THR A 58 4.15 2.30 5.82
C THR A 58 4.18 0.95 5.09
N LEU A 59 3.43 0.80 3.99
CA LEU A 59 3.60 -0.30 3.03
C LEU A 59 4.91 -0.10 2.25
N ASN A 60 6.05 -0.05 2.95
CA ASN A 60 7.39 0.16 2.41
C ASN A 60 7.83 -1.05 1.57
N ILE A 61 7.16 -1.23 0.42
CA ILE A 61 7.36 -2.28 -0.56
C ILE A 61 8.80 -2.18 -1.07
N GLN A 62 9.34 -0.97 -1.19
CA GLN A 62 10.74 -0.76 -1.58
C GLN A 62 11.72 -1.37 -0.59
N GLU A 63 11.53 -1.13 0.71
CA GLU A 63 12.37 -1.74 1.75
C GLU A 63 12.21 -3.26 1.83
N LYS A 64 10.98 -3.77 1.73
CA LYS A 64 10.74 -5.22 1.67
C LYS A 64 11.42 -5.86 0.45
N THR A 65 11.26 -5.27 -0.73
CA THR A 65 11.90 -5.71 -1.97
C THR A 65 13.42 -5.68 -1.85
N ARG A 66 13.99 -4.59 -1.30
CA ARG A 66 15.44 -4.50 -1.03
C ARG A 66 15.92 -5.62 -0.11
N ASN A 67 15.18 -5.91 0.98
CA ASN A 67 15.51 -6.97 1.92
C ASN A 67 15.49 -8.35 1.24
N TYR A 68 14.48 -8.63 0.41
CA TYR A 68 14.42 -9.87 -0.37
C TYR A 68 15.59 -10.01 -1.34
N HIS A 69 15.94 -8.95 -2.07
CA HIS A 69 17.11 -8.97 -2.96
C HIS A 69 18.42 -9.22 -2.20
N GLN A 70 18.61 -8.60 -1.04
CA GLN A 70 19.80 -8.83 -0.21
C GLN A 70 19.89 -10.27 0.28
N LYS A 71 18.77 -10.86 0.73
CA LYS A 71 18.73 -12.26 1.15
C LYS A 71 19.02 -13.21 0.00
N LEU A 72 18.51 -12.92 -1.19
CA LEU A 72 18.75 -13.73 -2.38
C LEU A 72 20.21 -13.68 -2.81
N GLU A 73 20.83 -12.50 -2.78
CA GLU A 73 22.25 -12.34 -3.10
C GLU A 73 23.14 -13.04 -2.07
N GLN A 74 22.81 -12.92 -0.78
CA GLN A 74 23.53 -13.66 0.27
C GLN A 74 23.42 -15.17 0.05
N TRP A 75 22.23 -15.68 -0.24
CA TRP A 75 22.02 -17.10 -0.53
C TRP A 75 22.87 -17.57 -1.72
N ARG A 76 22.95 -16.75 -2.78
CA ARG A 76 23.79 -17.04 -3.94
C ARG A 76 25.27 -17.12 -3.54
N ILE A 77 25.77 -16.16 -2.78
CA ILE A 77 27.15 -16.13 -2.29
C ILE A 77 27.45 -17.38 -1.45
N ASP A 78 26.59 -17.70 -0.49
CA ASP A 78 26.75 -18.85 0.39
C ASP A 78 26.79 -20.17 -0.39
N CYS A 79 25.95 -20.30 -1.42
CA CYS A 79 25.94 -21.47 -2.30
C CYS A 79 27.26 -21.63 -3.07
N HIS A 80 27.77 -20.55 -3.68
CA HIS A 80 29.05 -20.58 -4.38
C HIS A 80 30.20 -20.96 -3.44
N GLN A 81 30.28 -20.34 -2.27
CA GLN A 81 31.30 -20.66 -1.27
C GLN A 81 31.29 -22.13 -0.86
N LYS A 82 30.09 -22.72 -0.66
CA LYS A 82 29.97 -24.14 -0.34
C LYS A 82 30.45 -25.05 -1.47
N ILE A 83 30.16 -24.69 -2.71
CA ILE A 83 30.62 -25.44 -3.89
C ILE A 83 32.15 -25.38 -3.97
N ASP A 84 32.73 -24.19 -3.82
CA ASP A 84 34.17 -23.98 -3.90
C ASP A 84 34.91 -24.74 -2.80
N LEU A 85 34.43 -24.65 -1.55
CA LEU A 85 34.98 -25.41 -0.42
C LEU A 85 34.94 -26.92 -0.65
N TYR A 86 33.81 -27.43 -1.17
CA TYR A 86 33.69 -28.86 -1.45
C TYR A 86 34.65 -29.29 -2.57
N PHE A 87 34.78 -28.48 -3.62
CA PHE A 87 35.72 -28.73 -4.70
C PHE A 87 37.16 -28.79 -4.19
N GLU A 88 37.60 -27.79 -3.41
CA GLU A 88 38.95 -27.75 -2.84
C GLU A 88 39.23 -28.97 -1.96
N GLN A 89 38.29 -29.35 -1.11
CA GLN A 89 38.41 -30.55 -0.27
C GLN A 89 38.59 -31.82 -1.12
N LYS A 90 37.80 -31.99 -2.18
CA LYS A 90 37.92 -33.16 -3.06
C LYS A 90 39.20 -33.15 -3.88
N TYR A 91 39.64 -31.98 -4.30
CA TYR A 91 40.91 -31.82 -5.01
C TYR A 91 42.10 -32.19 -4.12
N GLN A 92 42.13 -31.71 -2.87
CA GLN A 92 43.17 -32.07 -1.90
C GLN A 92 43.17 -33.56 -1.57
N GLN A 93 41.99 -34.16 -1.33
CA GLN A 93 41.86 -35.61 -1.10
C GLN A 93 42.42 -36.42 -2.28
N LEU A 94 42.15 -35.98 -3.51
CA LEU A 94 42.64 -36.67 -4.70
C LEU A 94 44.18 -36.59 -4.80
N ASN A 95 44.75 -35.41 -4.56
CA ASN A 95 46.21 -35.23 -4.62
C ASN A 95 46.92 -36.07 -3.57
N GLN A 96 46.41 -36.11 -2.34
CA GLN A 96 46.95 -36.97 -1.28
C GLN A 96 46.93 -38.45 -1.69
N LEU A 97 45.82 -38.93 -2.26
CA LEU A 97 45.72 -40.32 -2.74
C LEU A 97 46.70 -40.63 -3.87
N ILE A 98 47.00 -39.64 -4.73
CA ILE A 98 47.98 -39.79 -5.81
C ILE A 98 49.38 -39.86 -5.23
N GLU A 99 49.74 -38.94 -4.33
CA GLU A 99 51.04 -38.90 -3.65
C GLU A 99 51.32 -40.21 -2.89
N GLU A 100 50.35 -40.69 -2.10
CA GLU A 100 50.47 -41.97 -1.38
C GLU A 100 50.69 -43.18 -2.30
N LYS A 101 50.16 -43.14 -3.53
CA LYS A 101 50.37 -44.21 -4.51
C LYS A 101 51.73 -44.12 -5.19
N ILE A 102 52.24 -42.91 -5.42
CA ILE A 102 53.56 -42.68 -6.00
C ILE A 102 54.64 -43.11 -5.01
N GLU A 103 54.50 -42.80 -3.72
CA GLU A 103 55.48 -43.18 -2.68
C GLU A 103 55.54 -44.69 -2.40
N LYS A 104 54.51 -45.45 -2.79
CA LYS A 104 54.44 -46.91 -2.61
C LYS A 104 54.94 -47.71 -3.82
N GLN A 105 55.33 -47.04 -4.91
CA GLN A 105 55.95 -47.66 -6.09
C GLN A 105 57.48 -47.61 -6.00
#